data_AF-A0A125Y8G8-F1
#
_entry.id   AF-A0A125Y8G8-F1
#
_cell.length_a   1.000
_cell.length_b   1.000
_cell.length_c   1.000
_cell.angle_alpha   90.00
_cell.angle_beta   90.00
_cell.angle_gamma   90.00
#
_symmetry.space_group_name_H-M   'P 1'
#
loop_
_entity.id
_entity.type
_entity.pdbx_description
1 polymer ?
#
loop_
_entity_poly.entity_id
_entity_poly.type
_entity_poly.pdbx_seq_one_letter_code
_entity_poly.pdbx_strand_id
1 'polypeptide(L)'
;MKALFLTLGLLTLPLASQAADGFFKQLTLPSGQVVTVSEGRGEPASTGSYDVRLYSGANPQFPLDQFIDGKVLPRDGSIKEIKLLDLNGDKQPEVIVVVESAGSGSYLSADALTINPQEGLESFNHVEGLAPSDDVIEALKTPRD
;
A
#
# COMPACT_ATOMS: atom_id res chain seq x y z
N MET A 1 -30.68 -51.18 35.13
CA MET A 1 -29.50 -50.60 34.44
C MET A 1 -29.94 -49.32 33.75
N LYS A 2 -29.55 -48.14 34.26
CA LYS A 2 -29.84 -46.84 33.62
C LYS A 2 -28.58 -46.40 32.89
N ALA A 3 -28.62 -46.45 31.55
CA ALA A 3 -27.53 -45.95 30.71
C ALA A 3 -27.62 -44.42 30.63
N LEU A 4 -26.55 -43.75 31.06
CA LEU A 4 -26.40 -42.31 30.98
C LEU A 4 -25.74 -41.98 29.65
N PHE A 5 -26.48 -41.39 28.71
CA PHE A 5 -25.93 -40.87 27.46
C PHE A 5 -25.24 -39.53 27.74
N LEU A 6 -23.91 -39.52 27.70
CA LEU A 6 -23.10 -38.31 27.77
C LEU A 6 -23.04 -37.69 26.36
N THR A 7 -23.83 -36.67 26.09
CA THR A 7 -23.73 -35.87 24.86
C THR A 7 -22.50 -34.98 24.93
N LEU A 8 -21.46 -35.33 24.17
CA LEU A 8 -20.25 -34.53 24.02
C LEU A 8 -20.55 -33.36 23.07
N GLY A 9 -20.78 -32.17 23.62
CA GLY A 9 -20.95 -30.96 22.81
C GLY A 9 -19.62 -30.55 22.17
N LEU A 10 -19.54 -30.58 20.83
CA LEU A 10 -18.43 -29.97 20.10
C LEU A 10 -18.51 -28.45 20.26
N LEU A 11 -17.64 -27.88 21.09
CA LEU A 11 -17.37 -26.44 21.10
C LEU A 11 -16.53 -26.10 19.86
N THR A 12 -17.14 -25.46 18.85
CA THR A 12 -16.39 -24.81 17.77
C THR A 12 -15.87 -23.47 18.29
N LEU A 13 -14.62 -23.43 18.74
CA LEU A 13 -13.94 -22.17 19.04
C LEU A 13 -13.65 -21.45 17.72
N PRO A 14 -14.07 -20.18 17.54
CA PRO A 14 -13.64 -19.41 16.38
C PRO A 14 -12.13 -19.23 16.49
N LEU A 15 -11.37 -19.73 15.51
CA LEU A 15 -9.99 -19.32 15.31
C LEU A 15 -10.01 -17.85 14.92
N ALA A 16 -9.71 -16.96 15.87
CA ALA A 16 -9.29 -15.62 15.54
C ALA A 16 -7.96 -15.76 14.80
N SER A 17 -8.01 -15.75 13.46
CA SER A 17 -6.81 -15.55 12.64
C SER A 17 -6.30 -14.16 13.01
N GLN A 18 -5.22 -14.11 13.79
CA GLN A 18 -4.47 -12.88 13.95
C GLN A 18 -3.91 -12.58 12.57
N ALA A 19 -4.44 -11.53 11.91
CA ALA A 19 -3.97 -11.13 10.60
C ALA A 19 -2.43 -11.06 10.65
N ALA A 20 -1.76 -11.69 9.68
CA ALA A 20 -0.32 -11.58 9.54
C ALA A 20 0.09 -10.09 9.58
N ASP A 21 1.30 -9.79 10.05
CA ASP A 21 1.82 -8.43 10.02
C ASP A 21 1.64 -7.88 8.60
N GLY A 22 0.81 -6.84 8.47
CA GLY A 22 0.46 -6.25 7.18
C GLY A 22 1.69 -5.68 6.50
N PHE A 23 1.62 -5.51 5.17
CA PHE A 23 2.70 -4.86 4.43
C PHE A 23 3.01 -3.49 5.06
N PHE A 24 4.29 -3.24 5.36
CA PHE A 24 4.82 -1.95 5.81
C PHE A 24 6.19 -1.73 5.18
N LYS A 25 6.40 -0.58 4.54
CA LYS A 25 7.71 -0.17 4.03
C LYS A 25 7.98 1.29 4.34
N GLN A 26 9.19 1.58 4.79
CA GLN A 26 9.70 2.94 4.98
C GLN A 26 10.78 3.24 3.94
N LEU A 27 10.74 4.44 3.37
CA LEU A 27 11.69 4.94 2.37
C LEU A 27 12.16 6.34 2.75
N THR A 28 13.47 6.59 2.70
CA THR A 28 14.03 7.94 2.81
C THR A 28 14.23 8.51 1.42
N LEU A 29 13.69 9.70 1.19
CA LEU A 29 13.78 10.42 -0.08
C LEU A 29 15.13 11.13 -0.22
N PRO A 30 15.55 11.50 -1.44
CA PRO A 30 16.73 12.33 -1.66
C PRO A 30 16.69 13.67 -0.91
N SER A 31 15.49 14.20 -0.62
CA SER A 31 15.30 15.43 0.17
C SER A 31 15.56 15.25 1.68
N GLY A 32 15.70 14.02 2.17
CA GLY A 32 15.77 13.68 3.59
C GLY A 32 14.41 13.43 4.26
N GLN A 33 13.31 13.79 3.59
CA GLN A 33 11.96 13.41 4.02
C GLN A 33 11.78 11.88 3.99
N VAL A 34 10.80 11.39 4.74
CA VAL A 34 10.54 9.96 4.88
C VAL A 34 9.11 9.65 4.49
N VAL A 35 8.94 8.57 3.73
CA VAL A 35 7.63 8.04 3.34
C VAL A 35 7.44 6.67 3.95
N THR A 36 6.27 6.40 4.51
CA THR A 36 5.84 5.04 4.84
C THR A 36 4.67 4.63 3.96
N VAL A 37 4.64 3.38 3.55
CA VAL A 37 3.52 2.78 2.83
C VAL A 37 3.04 1.56 3.60
N SER A 38 1.73 1.41 3.79
CA SER A 38 1.16 0.30 4.57
C SER A 38 -0.17 -0.18 4.02
N GLU A 39 -0.42 -1.49 4.05
CA GLU A 39 -1.77 -2.01 3.82
C GLU A 39 -2.66 -1.84 5.07
N GLY A 40 -3.98 -1.74 4.85
CA GLY A 40 -4.94 -1.59 5.92
C GLY A 40 -4.94 -2.80 6.88
N ARG A 41 -4.84 -2.53 8.17
CA ARG A 41 -4.78 -3.58 9.19
C ARG A 41 -6.07 -4.40 9.23
N GLY A 42 -5.94 -5.72 9.14
CA GLY A 42 -7.06 -6.67 9.23
C GLY A 42 -7.86 -6.82 7.94
N GLU A 43 -7.41 -6.19 6.85
CA GLU A 43 -7.98 -6.37 5.52
C GLU A 43 -7.53 -7.69 4.88
N PRO A 44 -8.29 -8.23 3.92
CA PRO A 44 -7.86 -9.40 3.17
C PRO A 44 -6.66 -9.07 2.25
N ALA A 45 -5.88 -10.10 1.91
CA ALA A 45 -4.76 -9.95 1.00
C ALA A 45 -5.18 -9.48 -0.41
N SER A 46 -6.39 -9.84 -0.84
CA SER A 46 -6.85 -9.63 -2.22
C SER A 46 -7.47 -8.26 -2.49
N THR A 47 -7.79 -7.46 -1.48
CA THR A 47 -8.44 -6.14 -1.66
C THR A 47 -8.41 -5.35 -0.37
N GLY A 48 -8.61 -4.04 -0.46
CA GLY A 48 -8.78 -3.17 0.68
C GLY A 48 -8.24 -1.79 0.38
N SER A 49 -7.40 -1.31 1.27
CA SER A 49 -6.74 -0.02 1.17
C SER A 49 -5.25 -0.14 1.46
N TYR A 50 -4.53 0.89 1.06
CA TYR A 50 -3.21 1.17 1.57
C TYR A 50 -3.09 2.66 1.87
N ASP A 51 -2.17 3.00 2.76
CA ASP A 51 -1.82 4.37 3.06
C ASP A 51 -0.39 4.70 2.64
N VAL A 52 -0.19 5.96 2.25
CA VAL A 52 1.11 6.58 2.04
C VAL A 52 1.18 7.76 2.99
N ARG A 53 2.15 7.78 3.89
CA ARG A 53 2.37 8.86 4.87
C ARG A 53 3.72 9.50 4.65
N LEU A 54 3.76 10.82 4.69
CA LEU A 54 4.93 11.66 4.53
C LEU A 54 5.34 12.27 5.86
N TYR A 55 6.63 12.27 6.12
CA TYR A 55 7.27 12.80 7.32
C TYR A 55 8.43 13.71 6.93
N SER A 56 8.74 14.70 7.76
CA SER A 56 9.81 15.66 7.48
C SER A 56 11.19 15.01 7.47
N GLY A 57 11.40 13.94 8.25
CA GLY A 57 12.71 13.33 8.46
C GLY A 57 13.73 14.24 9.17
N ALA A 58 13.29 15.36 9.75
CA ALA A 58 14.17 16.39 10.29
C ALA A 58 15.11 15.90 11.42
N ASN A 59 14.69 14.87 12.16
CA ASN A 59 15.54 14.16 13.11
C ASN A 59 15.83 12.74 12.60
N PRO A 60 17.02 12.47 12.05
CA PRO A 60 17.36 11.14 11.54
C PRO A 60 17.32 10.02 12.58
N GLN A 61 17.42 10.34 13.88
CA GLN A 61 17.31 9.35 14.96
C GLN A 61 15.85 8.93 15.22
N PHE A 62 14.90 9.83 14.92
CA PHE A 62 13.46 9.60 15.04
C PHE A 62 12.74 10.11 13.78
N PRO A 63 12.94 9.43 12.63
CA PRO A 63 12.56 9.94 11.32
C PRO A 63 11.04 10.11 11.11
N LEU A 64 10.23 9.48 11.95
CA LEU A 64 8.76 9.47 11.86
C LEU A 64 8.08 10.40 12.88
N ASP A 65 8.83 11.18 13.68
CA ASP A 65 8.26 12.03 14.74
C ASP A 65 7.46 13.22 14.20
N GLN A 66 7.76 13.66 12.98
CA GLN A 66 7.18 14.86 12.37
C GLN A 66 6.39 14.49 11.11
N PHE A 67 5.13 14.10 11.32
CA PHE A 67 4.17 13.86 10.26
C PHE A 67 3.85 15.15 9.47
N ILE A 68 3.72 15.03 8.15
CA ILE A 68 3.35 16.12 7.23
C ILE A 68 1.95 15.87 6.66
N ASP A 69 1.76 14.77 5.94
CA ASP A 69 0.50 14.43 5.27
C ASP A 69 0.38 12.91 5.08
N GLY A 70 -0.84 12.43 4.82
CA GLY A 70 -1.11 11.04 4.52
C GLY A 70 -2.32 10.86 3.61
N LYS A 71 -2.21 9.96 2.63
CA LYS A 71 -3.32 9.55 1.76
C LYS A 71 -3.65 8.10 1.99
N VAL A 72 -4.93 7.78 1.89
CA VAL A 72 -5.45 6.41 1.88
C VAL A 72 -6.09 6.18 0.52
N LEU A 73 -5.65 5.12 -0.17
CA LEU A 73 -6.12 4.77 -1.51
C LEU A 73 -6.64 3.33 -1.51
N PRO A 74 -7.62 3.00 -2.37
CA PRO A 74 -8.05 1.62 -2.55
C PRO A 74 -6.95 0.77 -3.20
N ARG A 75 -6.92 -0.54 -2.92
CA ARG A 75 -6.14 -1.54 -3.67
C ARG A 75 -7.02 -2.70 -4.10
N ASP A 76 -6.85 -3.12 -5.35
CA ASP A 76 -7.37 -4.37 -5.88
C ASP A 76 -6.23 -5.39 -6.01
N GLY A 77 -5.86 -5.99 -4.88
CA GLY A 77 -4.74 -6.90 -4.77
C GLY A 77 -3.80 -6.57 -3.63
N SER A 78 -2.57 -7.07 -3.74
CA SER A 78 -1.51 -6.88 -2.74
C SER A 78 -0.45 -5.91 -3.28
N ILE A 79 0.18 -5.12 -2.41
CA ILE A 79 1.30 -4.25 -2.84
C ILE A 79 2.46 -5.13 -3.32
N LYS A 80 2.79 -5.01 -4.60
CA LYS A 80 3.88 -5.74 -5.26
C LYS A 80 5.22 -5.06 -5.04
N GLU A 81 5.28 -3.75 -5.27
CA GLU A 81 6.49 -2.98 -5.09
C GLU A 81 6.20 -1.48 -4.91
N ILE A 82 7.22 -0.76 -4.44
CA ILE A 82 7.21 0.69 -4.32
C ILE A 82 8.46 1.22 -5.00
N LYS A 83 8.28 2.18 -5.91
CA LYS A 83 9.35 2.84 -6.65
C LYS A 83 9.36 4.34 -6.33
N LEU A 84 10.53 4.95 -6.46
CA LEU A 84 10.72 6.40 -6.43
C LEU A 84 11.28 6.79 -7.79
N LEU A 85 10.52 7.59 -8.55
CA LEU A 85 10.91 7.98 -9.89
C LEU A 85 10.31 9.34 -10.22
N ASP A 86 11.12 10.21 -10.83
CA ASP A 86 10.66 11.49 -11.39
C ASP A 86 9.94 11.22 -12.73
N LEU A 87 8.61 11.31 -12.70
CA LEU A 87 7.72 11.10 -13.83
C LEU A 87 7.43 12.39 -14.59
N ASN A 88 7.47 13.54 -13.90
CA ASN A 88 7.01 14.82 -14.44
C ASN A 88 8.17 15.75 -14.91
N GLY A 89 9.42 15.43 -14.57
CA GLY A 89 10.64 16.15 -14.93
C GLY A 89 11.03 17.29 -13.99
N ASP A 90 10.43 17.41 -12.81
CA ASP A 90 10.67 18.47 -11.81
C ASP A 90 11.88 18.20 -10.90
N LYS A 91 12.56 17.05 -11.09
CA LYS A 91 13.71 16.55 -10.31
C LYS A 91 13.37 16.08 -8.89
N GLN A 92 12.10 15.98 -8.55
CA GLN A 92 11.61 15.36 -7.32
C GLN A 92 10.95 14.03 -7.69
N PRO A 93 11.22 12.94 -6.94
CA PRO A 93 10.59 11.67 -7.27
C PRO A 93 9.13 11.65 -6.83
N GLU A 94 8.26 11.10 -7.67
CA GLU A 94 6.97 10.57 -7.24
C GLU A 94 7.13 9.26 -6.46
N VAL A 95 6.22 9.02 -5.53
CA VAL A 95 6.04 7.71 -4.88
C VAL A 95 5.10 6.90 -5.75
N ILE A 96 5.59 5.80 -6.31
CA ILE A 96 4.80 4.89 -7.13
C ILE A 96 4.54 3.63 -6.33
N VAL A 97 3.26 3.35 -6.07
CA VAL A 97 2.82 2.12 -5.41
C VAL A 97 2.22 1.21 -6.48
N VAL A 98 2.82 0.05 -6.69
CA VAL A 98 2.34 -0.95 -7.65
C VAL A 98 1.62 -2.06 -6.90
N VAL A 99 0.40 -2.35 -7.32
CA VAL A 99 -0.47 -3.39 -6.76
C VAL A 99 -0.66 -4.49 -7.81
N GLU A 100 -0.67 -5.74 -7.36
CA GLU A 100 -0.94 -6.91 -8.19
C GLU A 100 -2.21 -7.61 -7.72
N SER A 101 -3.17 -7.78 -8.63
CA SER A 101 -4.44 -8.45 -8.35
C SER A 101 -4.20 -9.91 -7.93
N ALA A 102 -4.95 -10.37 -6.93
CA ALA A 102 -4.90 -11.76 -6.47
C ALA A 102 -5.49 -12.79 -7.46
N GLY A 103 -6.20 -12.33 -8.50
CA GLY A 103 -6.73 -13.20 -9.55
C GLY A 103 -5.65 -13.84 -10.40
N SER A 104 -5.96 -14.95 -11.09
CA SER A 104 -5.01 -15.70 -11.93
C SER A 104 -4.43 -14.91 -13.11
N GLY A 105 -5.00 -13.75 -13.44
CA GLY A 105 -4.49 -12.85 -14.45
C GLY A 105 -3.31 -12.00 -13.98
N SER A 106 -3.13 -11.84 -12.65
CA SER A 106 -2.06 -11.04 -12.03
C SER A 106 -1.95 -9.61 -12.61
N TYR A 107 -3.11 -9.01 -12.93
CA TYR A 107 -3.15 -7.67 -13.47
C TYR A 107 -2.52 -6.66 -12.51
N LEU A 108 -1.86 -5.66 -13.06
CA LEU A 108 -1.20 -4.60 -12.31
C LEU A 108 -2.06 -3.34 -12.30
N SER A 109 -2.07 -2.68 -11.16
CA SER A 109 -2.47 -1.28 -11.01
C SER A 109 -1.37 -0.50 -10.31
N ALA A 110 -1.38 0.81 -10.48
CA ALA A 110 -0.45 1.67 -9.79
C ALA A 110 -0.99 3.08 -9.59
N ASP A 111 -0.62 3.67 -8.47
CA ASP A 111 -0.79 5.09 -8.20
C ASP A 111 0.58 5.74 -8.12
N ALA A 112 0.68 6.94 -8.70
CA ALA A 112 1.82 7.83 -8.51
C ALA A 112 1.37 9.01 -7.65
N LEU A 113 2.14 9.34 -6.61
CA LEU A 113 1.91 10.51 -5.76
C LEU A 113 3.09 11.48 -5.84
N THR A 114 2.79 12.74 -6.17
CA THR A 114 3.74 13.84 -6.08
C THR A 114 3.92 14.25 -4.62
N ILE A 115 5.15 14.65 -4.29
CA ILE A 115 5.52 15.16 -2.97
C ILE A 115 5.72 16.66 -3.08
N ASN A 116 4.72 17.41 -2.66
CA ASN A 116 4.78 18.86 -2.59
C ASN A 116 5.31 19.29 -1.20
N PRO A 117 6.41 20.05 -1.11
CA PRO A 117 6.95 20.51 0.17
C PRO A 117 6.00 21.37 1.01
N GLN A 118 5.04 22.04 0.36
CA GLN A 118 4.08 22.95 1.01
C GLN A 118 2.72 22.29 1.23
N GLU A 119 2.30 21.42 0.31
CA GLU A 119 0.93 20.88 0.26
C GLU A 119 0.84 19.40 0.65
N GLY A 120 1.98 18.72 0.81
CA GLY A 120 2.04 17.33 1.24
C GLY A 120 2.02 16.34 0.07
N LEU A 121 1.16 15.34 0.14
CA LEU A 121 1.01 14.34 -0.91
C LEU A 121 -0.11 14.74 -1.86
N GLU A 122 0.10 14.56 -3.16
CA GLU A 122 -0.94 14.77 -4.18
C GLU A 122 -0.97 13.59 -5.15
N SER A 123 -2.16 13.20 -5.61
CA SER A 123 -2.26 12.17 -6.65
C SER A 123 -1.80 12.76 -7.98
N PHE A 124 -0.78 12.13 -8.56
CA PHE A 124 -0.28 12.48 -9.89
C PHE A 124 -1.06 11.75 -10.97
N ASN A 125 -1.16 10.42 -10.87
CA ASN A 125 -1.88 9.59 -11.83
C ASN A 125 -2.25 8.23 -11.23
N HIS A 126 -3.21 7.56 -11.86
CA HIS A 126 -3.66 6.21 -11.53
C HIS A 126 -3.82 5.38 -12.82
N VAL A 127 -3.32 4.14 -12.80
CA VAL A 127 -3.52 3.16 -13.87
C VAL A 127 -3.95 1.82 -13.29
N GLU A 128 -4.77 1.10 -14.04
CA GLU A 128 -5.27 -0.22 -13.66
C GLU A 128 -5.49 -1.11 -14.90
N GLY A 129 -5.61 -2.41 -14.66
CA GLY A 129 -5.89 -3.42 -15.69
C GLY A 129 -4.71 -3.75 -16.59
N LEU A 130 -3.48 -3.42 -16.17
CA LEU A 130 -2.27 -3.69 -16.94
C LEU A 130 -1.93 -5.19 -16.89
N ALA A 131 -1.45 -5.75 -18.00
CA ALA A 131 -0.93 -7.11 -18.00
C ALA A 131 0.35 -7.21 -17.13
N PRO A 132 0.71 -8.40 -16.61
CA PRO A 132 1.92 -8.56 -15.79
C PRO A 132 3.23 -8.14 -16.47
N SER A 133 3.24 -8.09 -17.81
CA SER A 133 4.38 -7.71 -18.65
C SER A 133 4.39 -6.24 -19.07
N ASP A 134 3.32 -5.48 -18.78
CA ASP A 134 3.22 -4.09 -19.21
C ASP A 134 4.18 -3.19 -18.43
N ASP A 135 4.65 -2.13 -19.08
CA ASP A 135 5.48 -1.11 -18.43
C ASP A 135 4.60 -0.13 -17.66
N VAL A 136 4.52 -0.35 -16.35
CA VAL A 136 3.76 0.49 -15.41
C VAL A 136 4.21 1.95 -15.44
N ILE A 137 5.51 2.21 -15.66
CA ILE A 137 6.05 3.57 -15.65
C ILE A 137 5.59 4.33 -16.90
N GLU A 138 5.67 3.71 -18.07
CA GLU A 138 5.17 4.32 -19.30
C GLU A 138 3.64 4.51 -19.27
N ALA A 139 2.91 3.58 -18.65
CA ALA A 139 1.47 3.73 -18.44
C ALA A 139 1.14 4.95 -17.56
N LEU A 140 1.88 5.17 -16.46
CA LEU A 140 1.69 6.30 -15.55
C LEU A 140 2.08 7.66 -16.16
N LYS A 141 2.99 7.70 -17.12
CA LYS A 141 3.35 8.95 -17.82
C LYS A 141 2.30 9.41 -18.81
N THR A 142 1.43 8.50 -19.26
CA THR A 142 0.41 8.81 -20.26
C THR A 142 -0.81 9.42 -19.56
N PRO A 143 -1.15 10.69 -19.82
CA PRO A 143 -2.37 11.27 -19.28
C PRO A 143 -3.58 10.46 -19.78
N ARG A 144 -4.50 10.10 -18.88
CA ARG A 144 -5.81 9.59 -19.28
C ARG A 144 -6.76 10.79 -19.35
N ASP A 145 -7.28 11.05 -20.57
CA ASP A 145 -8.28 12.09 -20.86
C ASP A 145 -9.59 11.88 -20.07
#